data_AF-A0AA97C276-F1
#
_entry.id   AF-A0AA97C276-F1
#
_cell.length_a   1.000
_cell.length_b   1.000
_cell.length_c   1.000
_cell.angle_alpha   90.00
_cell.angle_beta   90.00
_cell.angle_gamma   90.00
#
_symmetry.space_group_name_H-M   'P 1'
#
loop_
_entity.id
_entity.type
_entity.pdbx_description
1 polymer ?
#
loop_
_entity_poly.entity_id
_entity_poly.type
_entity_poly.pdbx_seq_one_letter_code
_entity_poly.pdbx_strand_id
1 'polypeptide(L)'
;MTKINYPHEYEVGDVVFTSIGTELFRQIASASLCWSNHVGMIVGHNGEDYLIAESRVPLSTTTTLSRFIARSSDNRYSVRRFSHTLTSEQKSALVAEVPARLNKFYHTGFNYESSRQFCSKFVFDIYQSALSVQIGELETFKELLTKNPNAKLNFWKLWFIGQIPWERKTVTPASLWHHPELSLIYRSHDDIH
;
A
#
# COMPACT_ATOMS: atom_id res chain seq x y z
N MET A 1 29.89 -2.53 -7.01
CA MET A 1 28.51 -2.33 -6.55
C MET A 1 27.68 -1.99 -7.79
N THR A 2 26.73 -2.84 -8.15
CA THR A 2 25.96 -2.70 -9.39
C THR A 2 24.72 -1.87 -9.09
N LYS A 3 24.67 -0.63 -9.58
CA LYS A 3 23.49 0.23 -9.44
C LYS A 3 22.29 -0.45 -10.12
N ILE A 4 21.16 -0.55 -9.42
CA ILE A 4 19.94 -1.10 -10.01
C ILE A 4 19.36 -0.02 -10.92
N ASN A 5 19.18 -0.34 -12.20
CA ASN A 5 18.62 0.59 -13.17
C ASN A 5 17.10 0.42 -13.22
N TYR A 6 16.40 1.40 -12.67
CA TYR A 6 14.94 1.54 -12.83
C TYR A 6 14.62 2.39 -14.07
N PRO A 7 13.45 2.17 -14.70
CA PRO A 7 13.07 2.89 -15.92
C PRO A 7 12.78 4.39 -15.69
N HIS A 8 12.55 4.80 -14.45
CA HIS A 8 12.31 6.18 -14.05
C HIS A 8 13.06 6.51 -12.77
N GLU A 9 13.36 7.78 -12.57
CA GLU A 9 13.81 8.28 -11.28
C GLU A 9 12.62 8.41 -10.33
N TYR A 10 12.72 7.71 -9.21
CA TYR A 10 11.74 7.77 -8.14
C TYR A 10 12.17 8.73 -7.04
N GLU A 11 11.20 9.19 -6.27
CA GLU A 11 11.37 10.23 -5.26
C GLU A 11 10.77 9.82 -3.92
N VAL A 12 11.22 10.46 -2.84
CA VAL A 12 10.58 10.33 -1.52
C VAL A 12 9.11 10.72 -1.63
N GLY A 13 8.24 9.85 -1.10
CA GLY A 13 6.79 9.97 -1.18
C GLY A 13 6.15 9.08 -2.25
N ASP A 14 6.90 8.65 -3.27
CA ASP A 14 6.35 7.76 -4.29
C ASP A 14 5.75 6.49 -3.67
N VAL A 15 4.50 6.19 -4.02
CA VAL A 15 3.75 5.04 -3.52
C VAL A 15 3.97 3.89 -4.49
N VAL A 16 4.51 2.78 -3.98
CA VAL A 16 4.83 1.59 -4.75
C VAL A 16 3.80 0.51 -4.47
N PHE A 17 3.17 0.01 -5.52
CA PHE A 17 2.12 -1.01 -5.49
C PHE A 17 2.69 -2.34 -5.99
N THR A 18 2.32 -3.45 -5.33
CA THR A 18 2.71 -4.81 -5.68
C THR A 18 1.57 -5.80 -5.45
N SER A 19 1.72 -7.03 -5.96
CA SER A 19 0.72 -8.09 -5.81
C SER A 19 1.37 -9.36 -5.28
N ILE A 20 1.25 -9.60 -3.97
CA ILE A 20 1.73 -10.81 -3.33
C ILE A 20 0.90 -12.01 -3.83
N GLY A 21 1.59 -13.02 -4.37
CA GLY A 21 0.98 -14.05 -5.21
C GLY A 21 0.19 -15.15 -4.52
N THR A 22 0.01 -15.10 -3.20
CA THR A 22 -0.80 -16.11 -2.52
C THR A 22 -2.28 -15.91 -2.84
N GLU A 23 -3.01 -17.01 -3.04
CA GLU A 23 -4.45 -16.99 -3.35
C GLU A 23 -5.27 -16.17 -2.33
N LEU A 24 -4.79 -16.17 -1.09
CA LEU A 24 -5.33 -15.40 0.02
C LEU A 24 -5.30 -13.88 -0.25
N PHE A 25 -4.13 -13.34 -0.61
CA PHE A 25 -3.98 -11.91 -0.88
C PHE A 25 -4.60 -11.50 -2.21
N ARG A 26 -4.67 -12.41 -3.19
CA ARG A 26 -5.44 -12.19 -4.43
C ARG A 26 -6.94 -12.02 -4.16
N GLN A 27 -7.51 -12.82 -3.26
CA GLN A 27 -8.92 -12.66 -2.89
C GLN A 27 -9.19 -11.34 -2.15
N ILE A 28 -8.26 -10.88 -1.32
CA ILE A 28 -8.34 -9.55 -0.69
C ILE A 28 -8.36 -8.44 -1.75
N ALA A 29 -7.46 -8.48 -2.75
CA ALA A 29 -7.39 -7.53 -3.85
C ALA A 29 -8.67 -7.53 -4.70
N SER A 30 -9.22 -8.74 -4.96
CA SER A 30 -10.43 -8.89 -5.78
C SER A 30 -11.63 -8.17 -5.18
N ALA A 31 -11.76 -8.12 -3.85
CA ALA A 31 -12.86 -7.42 -3.18
C ALA A 31 -12.90 -5.92 -3.51
N SER A 32 -11.74 -5.32 -3.78
CA SER A 32 -11.60 -3.90 -4.11
C SER A 32 -11.37 -3.63 -5.59
N LEU A 33 -11.59 -4.65 -6.46
CA LEU A 33 -11.42 -4.56 -7.92
C LEU A 33 -10.05 -4.03 -8.35
N CYS A 34 -8.99 -4.36 -7.60
CA CYS A 34 -7.64 -3.90 -7.87
C CYS A 34 -6.67 -5.08 -7.96
N TRP A 35 -5.67 -4.96 -8.82
CA TRP A 35 -4.60 -5.96 -8.95
C TRP A 35 -3.64 -5.96 -7.75
N SER A 36 -3.47 -4.79 -7.12
CA SER A 36 -2.56 -4.58 -6.01
C SER A 36 -3.19 -5.00 -4.69
N ASN A 37 -2.45 -5.77 -3.91
CA ASN A 37 -2.82 -6.16 -2.55
C ASN A 37 -1.81 -5.70 -1.50
N HIS A 38 -0.75 -5.01 -1.93
CA HIS A 38 0.30 -4.54 -1.05
C HIS A 38 0.91 -3.23 -1.53
N VAL A 39 1.23 -2.36 -0.58
CA VAL A 39 1.78 -1.03 -0.85
C VAL A 39 2.89 -0.66 0.13
N GLY A 40 3.81 0.18 -0.34
CA GLY A 40 4.84 0.83 0.45
C GLY A 40 5.14 2.22 -0.11
N MET A 41 5.98 2.98 0.60
CA MET A 41 6.36 4.33 0.19
C MET A 41 7.88 4.44 0.09
N ILE A 42 8.39 5.12 -0.94
CA ILE A 42 9.80 5.45 -1.06
C ILE A 42 10.18 6.50 -0.01
N VAL A 43 11.22 6.20 0.77
CA VAL A 43 11.69 7.04 1.89
C VAL A 43 13.13 7.51 1.72
N GLY A 44 13.79 7.12 0.63
CA GLY A 44 15.14 7.57 0.31
C GLY A 44 15.85 6.63 -0.66
N HIS A 45 17.16 6.81 -0.77
CA HIS A 45 18.04 5.99 -1.61
C HIS A 45 19.36 5.82 -0.87
N ASN A 46 19.90 4.59 -0.81
CA ASN A 46 21.12 4.29 -0.04
C ASN A 46 22.42 4.36 -0.85
N GLY A 47 22.32 4.78 -2.13
CA GLY A 47 23.44 4.81 -3.09
C GLY A 47 23.39 3.66 -4.09
N GLU A 48 22.72 2.55 -3.77
CA GLU A 48 22.57 1.38 -4.64
C GLU A 48 21.12 1.15 -5.09
N ASP A 49 20.15 1.34 -4.18
CA ASP A 49 18.73 1.09 -4.39
C ASP A 49 17.86 2.09 -3.61
N TYR A 50 16.61 2.22 -4.03
CA TYR A 50 15.58 2.93 -3.29
C TYR A 50 15.18 2.18 -2.02
N LEU A 51 14.87 2.93 -0.97
CA LEU A 51 14.38 2.40 0.30
C LEU A 51 12.87 2.55 0.37
N ILE A 52 12.20 1.47 0.75
CA ILE A 52 10.75 1.39 0.93
C ILE A 52 10.43 1.23 2.41
N ALA A 53 9.54 2.05 2.94
CA ALA A 53 8.87 1.78 4.21
C ALA A 53 7.52 1.09 3.95
N GLU A 54 7.25 0.02 4.69
CA GLU A 54 6.04 -0.77 4.53
C GLU A 54 5.55 -1.34 5.87
N SER A 55 4.25 -1.63 5.95
CA SER A 55 3.71 -2.54 6.95
C SER A 55 3.44 -3.89 6.30
N ARG A 56 4.06 -4.96 6.80
CA ARG A 56 3.87 -6.34 6.34
C ARG A 56 3.82 -7.31 7.52
N VAL A 57 3.42 -8.55 7.27
CA VAL A 57 3.46 -9.59 8.31
C VAL A 57 4.93 -9.97 8.62
N PRO A 58 5.32 -10.11 9.91
CA PRO A 58 4.55 -9.79 11.12
C PRO A 58 4.66 -8.33 11.59
N LEU A 59 5.68 -7.59 11.13
CA LEU A 59 6.02 -6.25 11.61
C LEU A 59 6.26 -5.28 10.45
N SER A 60 5.90 -4.01 10.65
CA SER A 60 6.32 -2.91 9.79
C SER A 60 7.83 -2.69 9.82
N THR A 61 8.41 -2.35 8.67
CA THR A 61 9.86 -2.34 8.46
C THR A 61 10.24 -1.44 7.29
N THR A 62 11.55 -1.32 7.06
CA THR A 62 12.11 -0.78 5.82
C THR A 62 12.80 -1.89 5.04
N THR A 63 12.78 -1.78 3.72
CA THR A 63 13.44 -2.71 2.80
C THR A 63 13.95 -1.97 1.57
N THR A 64 14.64 -2.66 0.68
CA THR A 64 15.05 -2.09 -0.62
C THR A 64 13.96 -2.33 -1.66
N LEU A 65 13.82 -1.44 -2.65
CA LEU A 65 12.80 -1.55 -3.70
C LEU A 65 12.93 -2.86 -4.48
N SER A 66 14.15 -3.30 -4.79
CA SER A 66 14.39 -4.62 -5.39
C SER A 66 13.81 -5.78 -4.59
N ARG A 67 14.03 -5.80 -3.26
CA ARG A 67 13.48 -6.82 -2.35
C ARG A 67 11.97 -6.69 -2.18
N PHE A 68 11.44 -5.49 -2.27
CA PHE A 68 10.00 -5.23 -2.27
C PHE A 68 9.34 -5.84 -3.52
N ILE A 69 9.89 -5.55 -4.70
CA ILE A 69 9.44 -6.06 -6.00
C ILE A 69 9.58 -7.58 -6.08
N ALA A 70 10.67 -8.16 -5.57
CA ALA A 70 10.94 -9.60 -5.63
C ALA A 70 9.89 -10.47 -4.90
N ARG A 71 9.08 -9.88 -4.00
CA ARG A 71 7.96 -10.58 -3.36
C ARG A 71 6.66 -10.51 -4.16
N SER A 72 6.63 -9.67 -5.18
CA SER A 72 5.48 -9.50 -6.06
C SER A 72 5.45 -10.62 -7.10
N SER A 73 4.24 -11.03 -7.47
CA SER A 73 4.02 -12.02 -8.52
C SER A 73 4.58 -11.50 -9.84
N ASP A 74 5.42 -12.31 -10.49
CA ASP A 74 6.09 -11.98 -11.75
C ASP A 74 6.92 -10.69 -11.67
N ASN A 75 7.39 -10.33 -10.47
CA ASN A 75 8.08 -9.06 -10.18
C ASN A 75 7.28 -7.82 -10.62
N ARG A 76 5.94 -7.92 -10.66
CA ARG A 76 5.08 -6.83 -11.11
C ARG A 76 5.03 -5.71 -10.09
N TYR A 77 5.17 -4.47 -10.55
CA TYR A 77 5.00 -3.31 -9.69
C TYR A 77 4.50 -2.09 -10.47
N SER A 78 3.96 -1.14 -9.73
CA SER A 78 3.66 0.19 -10.24
C SER A 78 4.06 1.25 -9.24
N VAL A 79 4.39 2.43 -9.73
CA VAL A 79 4.74 3.60 -8.93
C VAL A 79 3.78 4.72 -9.25
N ARG A 80 3.15 5.30 -8.24
CA ARG A 80 2.37 6.53 -8.36
C ARG A 80 2.98 7.61 -7.47
N ARG A 81 2.93 8.85 -7.96
CA ARG A 81 3.47 10.03 -7.29
C ARG A 81 2.36 11.02 -7.00
N PHE A 82 2.46 11.72 -5.87
CA PHE A 82 1.56 12.83 -5.60
C PHE A 82 1.65 13.87 -6.72
N SER A 83 0.50 14.27 -7.26
CA SER A 83 0.41 15.09 -8.48
C SER A 83 1.04 16.47 -8.30
N HIS A 84 1.14 16.96 -7.07
CA HIS A 84 1.90 18.16 -6.74
C HIS A 84 3.33 17.80 -6.35
N THR A 85 4.29 18.51 -6.93
CA THR A 85 5.71 18.37 -6.55
C THR A 85 5.88 18.69 -5.07
N LEU A 86 6.34 17.70 -4.31
CA LEU A 86 6.64 17.87 -2.88
C LEU A 86 7.95 18.66 -2.70
N THR A 87 7.92 19.66 -1.82
CA THR A 87 9.15 20.37 -1.41
C THR A 87 10.07 19.46 -0.60
N SER A 88 11.32 19.88 -0.42
CA SER A 88 12.29 19.16 0.41
C SER A 88 11.82 19.02 1.86
N GLU A 89 11.13 20.03 2.39
CA GLU A 89 10.55 20.04 3.74
C GLU A 89 9.40 19.03 3.84
N GLN A 90 8.52 18.97 2.83
CA GLN A 90 7.42 18.02 2.78
C GLN A 90 7.93 16.57 2.66
N LYS A 91 8.95 16.33 1.83
CA LYS A 91 9.63 15.03 1.73
C LYS A 91 10.25 14.63 3.07
N SER A 92 10.89 15.57 3.76
CA SER A 92 11.48 15.34 5.08
C SER A 92 10.41 15.03 6.14
N ALA A 93 9.27 15.70 6.09
CA ALA A 93 8.13 15.44 6.97
C ALA A 93 7.56 14.02 6.77
N LEU A 94 7.42 13.56 5.52
CA LEU A 94 7.00 12.19 5.22
C LEU A 94 7.97 11.15 5.81
N VAL A 95 9.29 11.39 5.68
CA VAL A 95 10.31 10.48 6.22
C VAL A 95 10.31 10.50 7.76
N ALA A 96 10.07 11.65 8.38
CA ALA A 96 10.04 11.81 9.84
C ALA A 96 8.90 11.00 10.51
N GLU A 97 7.83 10.69 9.79
CA GLU A 97 6.73 9.85 10.29
C GLU A 97 7.09 8.36 10.36
N VAL A 98 8.11 7.91 9.63
CA VAL A 98 8.42 6.48 9.47
C VAL A 98 8.90 5.83 10.77
N PRO A 99 9.90 6.38 11.51
CA PRO A 99 10.49 5.70 12.68
C PRO A 99 9.47 5.28 13.74
N ALA A 100 8.49 6.15 14.06
CA ALA A 100 7.46 5.87 15.07
C ALA A 100 6.51 4.74 14.66
N ARG A 101 6.45 4.42 13.36
CA ARG A 101 5.57 3.43 12.76
C ARG A 101 6.26 2.10 12.47
N LEU A 102 7.58 2.00 12.63
CA LEU A 102 8.33 0.74 12.46
C LEU A 102 8.12 -0.22 13.64
N ASN A 103 8.35 -1.52 13.41
CA ASN A 103 8.22 -2.59 14.39
C ASN A 103 6.81 -2.68 15.03
N LYS A 104 5.78 -2.23 14.32
CA LYS A 104 4.37 -2.36 14.73
C LYS A 104 3.79 -3.63 14.14
N PHE A 105 3.01 -4.38 14.92
CA PHE A 105 2.37 -5.61 14.47
C PHE A 105 1.39 -5.37 13.33
N TYR A 106 1.37 -6.32 12.39
CA TYR A 106 0.42 -6.32 11.28
C TYR A 106 -1.00 -6.63 11.76
N HIS A 107 -2.00 -5.96 11.21
CA HIS A 107 -3.41 -6.18 11.49
C HIS A 107 -4.10 -6.89 10.32
N THR A 108 -4.20 -8.21 10.38
CA THR A 108 -4.85 -9.04 9.34
C THR A 108 -6.35 -8.76 9.20
N GLY A 109 -7.02 -8.24 10.23
CA GLY A 109 -8.44 -7.86 10.13
C GLY A 109 -8.70 -6.47 9.56
N PHE A 110 -7.67 -5.79 9.04
CA PHE A 110 -7.70 -4.45 8.42
C PHE A 110 -8.56 -3.40 9.16
N ASN A 111 -8.40 -3.31 10.50
CA ASN A 111 -9.11 -2.33 11.30
C ASN A 111 -8.33 -1.02 11.34
N TYR A 112 -8.84 0.02 10.69
CA TYR A 112 -8.22 1.35 10.68
C TYR A 112 -8.03 1.91 12.10
N GLU A 113 -8.96 1.67 13.01
CA GLU A 113 -8.92 2.21 14.38
C GLU A 113 -7.99 1.43 15.31
N SER A 114 -7.41 0.31 14.86
CA SER A 114 -6.47 -0.47 15.67
C SER A 114 -5.13 0.24 15.86
N SER A 115 -4.46 0.02 16.99
CA SER A 115 -3.06 0.43 17.18
C SER A 115 -2.06 -0.35 16.30
N ARG A 116 -2.49 -1.47 15.73
CA ARG A 116 -1.73 -2.26 14.74
C ARG A 116 -1.83 -1.65 13.34
N GLN A 117 -0.92 -2.04 12.46
CA GLN A 117 -0.74 -1.44 11.14
C GLN A 117 -1.06 -2.43 10.02
N PHE A 118 -1.42 -1.95 8.84
CA PHE A 118 -1.45 -2.74 7.60
C PHE A 118 -1.00 -1.85 6.45
N CYS A 119 -0.64 -2.45 5.30
CA CYS A 119 0.15 -1.77 4.27
C CYS A 119 -0.44 -0.42 3.80
N SER A 120 -1.72 -0.40 3.42
CA SER A 120 -2.41 0.82 2.97
C SER A 120 -2.59 1.85 4.09
N LYS A 121 -2.98 1.43 5.29
CA LYS A 121 -3.06 2.33 6.46
C LYS A 121 -1.72 2.98 6.76
N PHE A 122 -0.64 2.22 6.69
CA PHE A 122 0.69 2.72 6.98
C PHE A 122 1.07 3.90 6.08
N VAL A 123 0.83 3.77 4.76
CA VAL A 123 1.12 4.82 3.79
C VAL A 123 0.13 5.98 3.91
N PHE A 124 -1.16 5.68 4.06
CA PHE A 124 -2.22 6.68 4.26
C PHE A 124 -1.94 7.57 5.48
N ASP A 125 -1.64 6.97 6.64
CA ASP A 125 -1.39 7.72 7.87
C ASP A 125 -0.15 8.60 7.76
N ILE A 126 0.90 8.19 7.04
CA ILE A 126 2.11 9.01 6.85
C ILE A 126 1.75 10.29 6.08
N TYR A 127 1.03 10.17 4.97
CA TYR A 127 0.59 11.33 4.20
C TYR A 127 -0.36 12.24 4.99
N GLN A 128 -1.30 11.64 5.72
CA GLN A 128 -2.25 12.39 6.54
C GLN A 128 -1.54 13.13 7.70
N SER A 129 -0.60 12.48 8.38
CA SER A 129 0.10 13.09 9.53
C SER A 129 1.14 14.12 9.09
N ALA A 130 1.93 13.84 8.05
CA ALA A 130 2.98 14.75 7.61
C ALA A 130 2.45 15.96 6.82
N LEU A 131 1.46 15.75 5.96
CA LEU A 131 1.05 16.74 4.95
C LEU A 131 -0.41 17.15 5.06
N SER A 132 -1.19 16.56 5.96
CA SER A 132 -2.65 16.73 6.02
C SER A 132 -3.37 16.34 4.72
N VAL A 133 -2.78 15.43 3.95
CA VAL A 133 -3.33 14.94 2.67
C VAL A 133 -3.86 13.52 2.83
N GLN A 134 -5.07 13.28 2.34
CA GLN A 134 -5.67 11.94 2.27
C GLN A 134 -5.49 11.39 0.86
N ILE A 135 -4.50 10.53 0.64
CA ILE A 135 -4.24 9.90 -0.67
C ILE A 135 -5.03 8.60 -0.89
N GLY A 136 -6.21 8.49 -0.27
CA GLY A 136 -7.06 7.31 -0.31
C GLY A 136 -8.35 7.53 0.47
N GLU A 137 -9.31 6.63 0.29
CA GLU A 137 -10.61 6.71 0.95
C GLU A 137 -10.69 5.76 2.15
N LEU A 138 -11.22 6.26 3.26
CA LEU A 138 -11.69 5.45 4.38
C LEU A 138 -13.12 5.00 4.11
N GLU A 139 -13.33 3.69 4.14
CA GLU A 139 -14.63 3.08 3.90
C GLU A 139 -14.89 1.95 4.90
N THR A 140 -16.15 1.62 5.11
CA THR A 140 -16.58 0.46 5.91
C THR A 140 -16.42 -0.84 5.12
N PHE A 141 -16.32 -1.97 5.81
CA PHE A 141 -16.38 -3.28 5.15
C PHE A 141 -17.69 -3.50 4.39
N LYS A 142 -18.79 -2.90 4.85
CA LYS A 142 -20.07 -2.89 4.14
C LYS A 142 -19.96 -2.22 2.78
N GLU A 143 -19.40 -1.01 2.72
CA GLU A 143 -19.19 -0.29 1.46
C GLU A 143 -18.23 -1.07 0.55
N LEU A 144 -17.08 -1.49 1.08
CA LEU A 144 -16.07 -2.25 0.34
C LEU A 144 -16.63 -3.51 -0.32
N LEU A 145 -17.36 -4.34 0.43
CA LEU A 145 -17.88 -5.62 -0.06
C LEU A 145 -19.14 -5.46 -0.93
N THR A 146 -19.83 -4.32 -0.83
CA THR A 146 -20.98 -4.02 -1.72
C THR A 146 -20.51 -3.52 -3.09
N LYS A 147 -19.36 -2.83 -3.15
CA LYS A 147 -18.76 -2.34 -4.42
C LYS A 147 -18.42 -3.45 -5.40
N ASN A 148 -18.12 -4.67 -4.91
CA ASN A 148 -17.91 -5.83 -5.76
C ASN A 148 -18.90 -6.96 -5.42
N PRO A 149 -19.98 -7.15 -6.19
CA PRO A 149 -20.93 -8.25 -5.97
C PRO A 149 -20.30 -9.64 -6.19
N ASN A 150 -19.17 -9.71 -6.88
CA ASN A 150 -18.37 -10.94 -7.05
C ASN A 150 -17.32 -11.13 -5.95
N ALA A 151 -17.23 -10.22 -4.96
CA ALA A 151 -16.40 -10.46 -3.78
C ALA A 151 -16.92 -11.74 -3.13
N LYS A 152 -16.09 -12.80 -3.14
CA LYS A 152 -16.47 -14.11 -2.63
C LYS A 152 -16.81 -13.98 -1.13
N LEU A 153 -18.06 -13.72 -0.79
CA LEU A 153 -18.48 -13.46 0.60
C LEU A 153 -18.12 -14.62 1.52
N ASN A 154 -18.08 -15.85 0.99
CA ASN A 154 -17.63 -17.03 1.71
C ASN A 154 -16.16 -16.95 2.15
N PHE A 155 -15.29 -16.35 1.34
CA PHE A 155 -13.90 -16.07 1.73
C PHE A 155 -13.85 -15.11 2.92
N TRP A 156 -14.59 -14.01 2.86
CA TRP A 156 -14.60 -13.01 3.93
C TRP A 156 -15.24 -13.54 5.22
N LYS A 157 -16.28 -14.37 5.10
CA LYS A 157 -16.81 -15.13 6.25
C LYS A 157 -15.74 -16.02 6.86
N LEU A 158 -15.00 -16.80 6.06
CA LEU A 158 -13.93 -17.65 6.58
C LEU A 158 -12.81 -16.83 7.23
N TRP A 159 -12.38 -15.74 6.57
CA TRP A 159 -11.35 -14.82 7.06
C TRP A 159 -11.68 -14.24 8.43
N PHE A 160 -12.96 -13.90 8.65
CA PHE A 160 -13.46 -13.35 9.91
C PHE A 160 -14.15 -14.38 10.80
N ILE A 161 -13.93 -15.68 10.59
CA ILE A 161 -14.46 -16.76 11.43
C ILE A 161 -15.99 -16.65 11.61
N GLY A 162 -16.69 -16.40 10.49
CA GLY A 162 -18.14 -16.32 10.38
C GLY A 162 -18.75 -14.92 10.52
N GLN A 163 -18.06 -13.97 11.20
CA GLN A 163 -18.63 -12.65 11.50
C GLN A 163 -17.85 -11.52 10.83
N ILE A 164 -18.31 -11.12 9.64
CA ILE A 164 -17.75 -9.95 8.94
C ILE A 164 -18.07 -8.68 9.74
N PRO A 165 -17.06 -7.86 10.08
CA PRO A 165 -17.23 -6.64 10.86
C PRO A 165 -17.69 -5.49 9.95
N TRP A 166 -18.95 -5.51 9.54
CA TRP A 166 -19.50 -4.63 8.50
C TRP A 166 -19.23 -3.13 8.71
N GLU A 167 -19.33 -2.64 9.94
CA GLU A 167 -19.15 -1.21 10.28
C GLU A 167 -17.68 -0.82 10.50
N ARG A 168 -16.75 -1.77 10.50
CA ARG A 168 -15.33 -1.49 10.68
C ARG A 168 -14.80 -0.69 9.50
N LYS A 169 -14.09 0.40 9.79
CA LYS A 169 -13.40 1.20 8.79
C LYS A 169 -12.08 0.57 8.36
N THR A 170 -11.76 0.71 7.09
CA THR A 170 -10.52 0.30 6.45
C THR A 170 -10.13 1.31 5.38
N VAL A 171 -8.88 1.23 4.93
CA VAL A 171 -8.36 1.92 3.74
C VAL A 171 -7.66 0.86 2.89
N THR A 172 -7.81 0.84 1.58
CA THR A 172 -7.35 -0.29 0.76
C THR A 172 -6.23 0.12 -0.18
N PRO A 173 -5.36 -0.82 -0.62
CA PRO A 173 -4.45 -0.55 -1.74
C PRO A 173 -5.18 0.00 -2.98
N ALA A 174 -6.41 -0.43 -3.22
CA ALA A 174 -7.24 0.05 -4.32
C ALA A 174 -7.64 1.51 -4.16
N SER A 175 -8.05 1.94 -2.97
CA SER A 175 -8.45 3.34 -2.77
C SER A 175 -7.26 4.29 -2.93
N LEU A 176 -6.05 3.87 -2.57
CA LEU A 176 -4.82 4.59 -2.91
C LEU A 176 -4.52 4.52 -4.42
N TRP A 177 -4.65 3.35 -5.02
CA TRP A 177 -4.33 3.14 -6.45
C TRP A 177 -5.18 4.00 -7.38
N HIS A 178 -6.45 4.16 -7.07
CA HIS A 178 -7.41 4.94 -7.85
C HIS A 178 -7.49 6.42 -7.42
N HIS A 179 -6.69 6.84 -6.43
CA HIS A 179 -6.76 8.21 -5.92
C HIS A 179 -6.36 9.24 -7.00
N PRO A 180 -7.17 10.28 -7.26
CA PRO A 180 -6.96 11.22 -8.36
C PRO A 180 -5.69 12.08 -8.17
N GLU A 181 -5.28 12.32 -6.92
CA GLU A 181 -4.06 13.08 -6.63
C GLU A 181 -2.77 12.24 -6.71
N LEU A 182 -2.86 10.97 -7.08
CA LEU A 182 -1.69 10.13 -7.34
C LEU A 182 -1.57 9.90 -8.85
N SER A 183 -0.61 10.51 -9.50
CA SER A 183 -0.30 10.33 -10.92
C SER A 183 0.55 9.08 -11.16
N LEU A 184 0.26 8.32 -12.21
CA LEU A 184 1.04 7.13 -12.58
C LEU A 184 2.41 7.55 -13.14
N ILE A 185 3.49 7.06 -12.53
CA ILE A 185 4.87 7.28 -13.01
C ILE A 185 5.36 6.08 -13.80
N TYR A 186 5.08 4.87 -13.31
CA TYR A 186 5.53 3.65 -13.94
C TYR A 186 4.58 2.50 -13.64
N ARG A 187 4.45 1.59 -14.61
CA ARG A 187 3.73 0.32 -14.47
C ARG A 187 4.47 -0.74 -15.28
N SER A 188 4.76 -1.88 -14.66
CA SER A 188 5.54 -2.96 -15.28
C SER A 188 4.69 -4.00 -16.03
N HIS A 189 3.39 -3.80 -16.15
CA HIS A 189 2.45 -4.78 -16.69
C HIS A 189 1.22 -4.09 -17.28
N ASP A 190 0.55 -4.74 -18.23
CA ASP A 190 -0.72 -4.25 -18.77
C ASP A 190 -1.89 -4.57 -17.83
N ASP A 191 -3.04 -3.94 -18.07
CA ASP A 191 -4.28 -4.27 -17.37
C ASP A 191 -4.71 -5.69 -17.78
N ILE A 192 -4.70 -6.62 -16.83
CA ILE A 192 -5.29 -7.95 -17.02
C ILE A 192 -6.78 -7.78 -16.70
N HIS A 193 -7.60 -7.62 -17.74
CA HIS A 193 -9.06 -7.68 -17.65
C HIS A 193 -9.53 -9.13 -17.43
#